data_AF-A0A2R4SWL6-F1
#
_entry.id   AF-A0A2R4SWL6-F1
#
_cell.length_a   1.000
_cell.length_b   1.000
_cell.length_c   1.000
_cell.angle_alpha   90.00
_cell.angle_beta   90.00
_cell.angle_gamma   90.00
#
_symmetry.space_group_name_H-M   'P 1'
#
loop_
_entity.id
_entity.type
_entity.pdbx_description
1 polymer ?
#
loop_
_entity_poly.entity_id
_entity_poly.type
_entity_poly.pdbx_seq_one_letter_code
_entity_poly.pdbx_strand_id
1 'polypeptide(L)'
;MIDTTHLEGRAADRVAAGDWDALTEELNEYGNTLTGQLLTPDECRPIADLYDKSERFRSTVDMARHRFGSGQYRYFTHDLPEQVAQLRQAFYPRLLPIARDWAAKLDQPAPRPDSLQEWLTMCHEAGQAKSAQILLRYGTGDWNALHRDVFGDMLFPLQVVIGLNAPAARADNGGQARLD
;
A
#
# COMPACT_ATOMS: atom_id res chain seq x y z
N MET A 1 22.11 4.06 -18.72
CA MET A 1 22.27 5.09 -17.67
C MET A 1 20.86 5.40 -17.22
N ILE A 2 20.42 4.86 -16.09
CA ILE A 2 19.09 5.21 -15.55
C ILE A 2 19.26 6.61 -15.01
N ASP A 3 18.50 7.53 -15.60
CA ASP A 3 18.40 8.92 -15.14
C ASP A 3 17.91 8.87 -13.68
N THR A 4 18.81 9.13 -12.73
CA THR A 4 18.46 9.41 -11.33
C THR A 4 17.87 10.82 -11.28
N THR A 5 16.76 11.03 -12.00
CA THR A 5 16.06 12.29 -12.07
C THR A 5 15.63 12.61 -10.65
N HIS A 6 16.13 13.73 -10.10
CA HIS A 6 15.64 14.27 -8.85
C HIS A 6 14.12 14.38 -8.96
N LEU A 7 13.40 13.56 -8.19
CA LEU A 7 11.96 13.73 -8.08
C LEU A 7 11.71 15.00 -7.28
N GLU A 8 11.21 16.04 -7.93
CA GLU A 8 10.84 17.29 -7.26
C GLU A 8 9.56 17.10 -6.43
N GLY A 9 9.37 17.97 -5.42
CA GLY A 9 8.20 17.94 -4.53
C GLY A 9 8.16 16.76 -3.56
N ARG A 10 7.14 16.73 -2.69
CA ARG A 10 6.93 15.61 -1.76
C ARG A 10 6.24 14.46 -2.50
N ALA A 11 6.37 13.25 -1.97
CA ALA A 11 5.69 12.08 -2.53
C ALA A 11 4.17 12.27 -2.73
N ALA A 12 3.50 12.97 -1.81
CA ALA A 12 2.09 13.34 -1.93
C ALA A 12 1.80 14.24 -3.14
N ASP A 13 2.70 15.17 -3.47
CA ASP A 13 2.55 16.06 -4.61
C ASP A 13 2.70 15.27 -5.93
N ARG A 14 3.58 14.26 -5.94
CA ARG A 14 3.77 13.33 -7.08
C ARG A 14 2.54 12.45 -7.30
N VAL A 15 1.91 11.96 -6.23
CA VAL A 15 0.62 11.26 -6.31
C VAL A 15 -0.44 12.19 -6.92
N ALA A 16 -0.49 13.45 -6.49
CA ALA A 16 -1.47 14.41 -7.01
C ALA A 16 -1.24 14.79 -8.48
N ALA A 17 0.00 14.74 -8.96
CA ALA A 17 0.40 15.06 -10.33
C ALA A 17 0.25 13.90 -11.33
N GLY A 18 -0.06 12.69 -10.87
CA GLY A 18 -0.27 11.54 -11.75
C GLY A 18 -1.41 11.76 -12.75
N ASP A 19 -1.30 11.13 -13.92
CA ASP A 19 -2.36 11.08 -14.93
C ASP A 19 -3.47 10.12 -14.47
N TRP A 20 -4.35 10.62 -13.60
CA TRP A 20 -5.38 9.81 -12.96
C TRP A 20 -6.45 9.31 -13.92
N ASP A 21 -6.63 9.95 -15.08
CA ASP A 21 -7.54 9.46 -16.10
C ASP A 21 -6.95 8.19 -16.74
N ALA A 22 -5.68 8.23 -17.15
CA ALA A 22 -4.99 7.05 -17.69
C ALA A 22 -4.86 5.91 -16.66
N LEU A 23 -4.48 6.22 -15.41
CA LEU A 23 -4.39 5.23 -14.34
C LEU A 23 -5.75 4.57 -14.05
N THR A 24 -6.84 5.34 -14.10
CA THR A 24 -8.20 4.82 -13.89
C THR A 24 -8.63 3.91 -15.04
N GLU A 25 -8.31 4.28 -16.29
CA GLU A 25 -8.58 3.47 -17.46
C GLU A 25 -7.85 2.11 -17.38
N GLU A 26 -6.55 2.11 -17.08
CA GLU A 26 -5.78 0.88 -16.90
C GLU A 26 -6.28 0.02 -15.74
N LEU A 27 -6.65 0.64 -14.61
CA LEU A 27 -7.25 -0.08 -13.47
C LEU A 27 -8.55 -0.75 -13.86
N ASN A 28 -9.39 -0.08 -14.64
CA ASN A 28 -10.66 -0.64 -15.11
C ASN A 28 -10.47 -1.81 -16.07
N GLU A 29 -9.48 -1.72 -16.97
CA GLU A 29 -9.23 -2.74 -18.00
C GLU A 29 -8.48 -3.96 -17.44
N TYR A 30 -7.44 -3.74 -16.64
CA TYR A 30 -6.50 -4.78 -16.23
C TYR A 30 -6.56 -5.14 -14.74
N GLY A 31 -7.31 -4.39 -13.93
CA GLY A 31 -7.37 -4.57 -12.48
C GLY A 31 -6.09 -4.16 -11.73
N ASN A 32 -5.11 -3.60 -12.42
CA ASN A 32 -3.85 -3.09 -11.86
C ASN A 32 -3.22 -2.03 -12.79
N THR A 33 -2.39 -1.15 -12.23
CA THR A 33 -1.62 -0.13 -12.97
C THR A 33 -0.38 0.27 -12.17
N LEU A 34 0.55 1.00 -12.80
CA LEU A 34 1.75 1.56 -12.17
C LEU A 34 1.65 3.09 -12.13
N THR A 35 1.79 3.68 -10.94
CA THR A 35 1.75 5.14 -10.74
C THR A 35 3.04 5.86 -11.16
N GLY A 36 4.02 5.14 -11.71
CA GLY A 36 5.39 5.63 -11.86
C GLY A 36 6.14 5.72 -10.52
N GLN A 37 7.28 6.43 -10.52
CA GLN A 37 8.13 6.54 -9.34
C GLN A 37 7.62 7.61 -8.37
N LEU A 38 7.19 7.18 -7.18
CA LEU A 38 6.68 8.09 -6.15
C LEU A 38 7.70 8.42 -5.06
N LEU A 39 8.68 7.55 -4.84
CA LEU A 39 9.72 7.70 -3.84
C LEU A 39 11.09 7.57 -4.49
N THR A 40 12.00 8.45 -4.07
CA THR A 40 13.42 8.34 -4.35
C THR A 40 14.06 7.23 -3.50
N PRO A 41 15.22 6.69 -3.89
CA PRO A 41 15.94 5.73 -3.07
C PRO A 41 16.21 6.21 -1.63
N ASP A 42 16.47 7.51 -1.45
CA ASP A 42 16.71 8.11 -0.14
C ASP A 42 15.45 8.26 0.71
N GLU A 43 14.28 8.42 0.09
CA GLU A 43 12.99 8.37 0.78
C GLU A 43 12.58 6.93 1.14
N CYS A 44 12.97 5.94 0.32
CA CYS A 44 12.68 4.54 0.59
C CYS A 44 13.50 3.95 1.74
N ARG A 45 14.80 4.29 1.82
CA ARG A 45 15.73 3.67 2.79
C ARG A 45 15.27 3.80 4.25
N PRO A 46 14.84 4.99 4.75
CA PRO A 46 14.33 5.12 6.11
C PRO A 46 13.14 4.22 6.40
N ILE A 47 12.27 3.96 5.42
CA ILE A 47 11.10 3.09 5.57
C ILE A 47 11.54 1.62 5.63
N ALA A 48 12.43 1.22 4.72
CA ALA A 48 12.96 -0.15 4.66
C ALA A 48 13.69 -0.54 5.97
N ASP A 49 14.48 0.39 6.53
CA ASP A 49 15.23 0.20 7.77
C ASP A 49 14.32 0.02 9.01
N LEU A 50 13.03 0.39 8.92
CA LEU A 50 12.08 0.16 10.01
C LEU A 50 11.79 -1.31 10.23
N TYR A 51 11.97 -2.17 9.24
CA TYR A 51 11.59 -3.58 9.37
C TYR A 51 12.26 -4.24 10.56
N ASP A 52 13.51 -3.90 10.87
CA ASP A 52 14.25 -4.49 11.99
C ASP A 52 13.88 -3.88 13.37
N LYS A 53 13.05 -2.83 13.39
CA LYS A 53 12.54 -2.15 14.59
C LYS A 53 11.20 -2.75 15.05
N SER A 54 11.25 -3.85 15.79
CA SER A 54 10.05 -4.63 16.18
C SER A 54 8.96 -3.80 16.88
N GLU A 55 9.33 -2.76 17.64
CA GLU A 55 8.44 -1.86 18.35
C GLU A 55 7.54 -1.02 17.44
N ARG A 56 7.88 -0.91 16.15
CA ARG A 56 7.05 -0.25 15.13
C ARG A 56 5.88 -1.11 14.67
N PHE A 57 5.83 -2.38 15.07
CA PHE A 57 4.87 -3.35 14.56
C PHE A 57 4.01 -3.94 15.66
N ARG A 58 2.71 -4.05 15.41
CA ARG A 58 1.76 -4.70 16.32
C ARG A 58 1.80 -6.23 16.23
N SER A 59 2.22 -6.76 15.09
CA SER A 59 2.27 -8.20 14.84
C SER A 59 3.15 -8.53 13.65
N THR A 60 3.71 -9.73 13.67
CA THR A 60 4.53 -10.30 12.60
C THR A 60 3.86 -11.58 12.10
N VAL A 61 3.73 -11.71 10.78
CA VAL A 61 3.16 -12.90 10.13
C VAL A 61 4.25 -13.65 9.39
N ASP A 62 4.43 -14.92 9.76
CA ASP A 62 5.27 -15.87 9.06
C ASP A 62 4.43 -16.54 7.96
N MET A 63 4.69 -16.17 6.69
CA MET A 63 3.85 -16.56 5.55
C MET A 63 3.81 -18.08 5.35
N ALA A 64 4.91 -18.77 5.66
CA ALA A 64 5.04 -20.21 5.51
C ALA A 64 4.05 -20.95 6.43
N ARG A 65 3.81 -20.44 7.63
CA ARG A 65 2.84 -21.01 8.58
C ARG A 65 1.40 -20.93 8.09
N HIS A 66 1.09 -19.96 7.24
CA HIS A 66 -0.26 -19.70 6.74
C HIS A 66 -0.48 -20.17 5.29
N ARG A 67 0.52 -20.83 4.68
CA ARG A 67 0.51 -21.21 3.26
C ARG A 67 0.35 -20.00 2.32
N PHE A 68 0.75 -18.81 2.78
CA PHE A 68 0.74 -17.58 1.99
C PHE A 68 2.01 -17.40 1.15
N GLY A 69 2.93 -18.37 1.21
CA GLY A 69 4.19 -18.33 0.49
C GLY A 69 5.37 -18.54 1.42
N SER A 70 6.50 -17.92 1.08
CA SER A 70 7.72 -17.89 1.90
C SER A 70 8.11 -16.45 2.14
N GLY A 71 8.52 -16.13 3.37
CA GLY A 71 8.83 -14.77 3.82
C GLY A 71 8.02 -14.33 5.05
N GLN A 72 8.14 -13.04 5.37
CA GLN A 72 7.48 -12.44 6.54
C GLN A 72 7.02 -11.01 6.22
N TYR A 73 5.78 -10.69 6.64
CA TYR A 73 5.32 -9.31 6.73
C TYR A 73 5.01 -8.93 8.18
N ARG A 74 5.06 -7.62 8.43
CA ARG A 74 4.78 -7.03 9.73
C ARG A 74 3.72 -5.95 9.59
N TYR A 75 2.71 -5.97 10.44
CA TYR A 75 1.71 -4.91 10.52
C TYR A 75 2.22 -3.79 11.40
N PHE A 76 2.20 -2.55 10.90
CA PHE A 76 2.54 -1.39 11.71
C PHE A 76 1.59 -1.22 12.90
N THR A 77 2.04 -0.47 13.91
CA THR A 77 1.12 0.15 14.87
C THR A 77 0.38 1.32 14.20
N HIS A 78 -0.49 2.02 14.93
CA HIS A 78 -1.12 3.25 14.41
C HIS A 78 -0.14 4.43 14.26
N ASP A 79 1.05 4.34 14.87
CA ASP A 79 2.13 5.32 14.69
C ASP A 79 2.88 5.02 13.37
N LEU A 80 2.22 5.35 12.26
CA LEU A 80 2.75 5.14 10.93
C LEU A 80 3.96 6.05 10.67
N PRO A 81 4.95 5.59 9.88
CA PRO A 81 5.98 6.48 9.37
C PRO A 81 5.36 7.65 8.61
N GLU A 82 5.92 8.85 8.77
CA GLU A 82 5.33 10.07 8.22
C GLU A 82 5.05 9.95 6.71
N GLN A 83 6.01 9.43 5.94
CA GLN A 83 5.87 9.23 4.49
C GLN A 83 4.73 8.26 4.14
N VAL A 84 4.57 7.18 4.92
CA VAL A 84 3.50 6.18 4.75
C VAL A 84 2.13 6.83 5.02
N ALA A 85 2.02 7.61 6.10
CA ALA A 85 0.80 8.34 6.43
C ALA A 85 0.43 9.39 5.36
N GLN A 86 1.41 10.15 4.88
CA GLN A 86 1.21 11.17 3.84
C GLN A 86 0.76 10.57 2.51
N LEU A 87 1.39 9.47 2.08
CA LEU A 87 1.00 8.79 0.85
C LEU A 87 -0.42 8.25 0.95
N ARG A 88 -0.78 7.64 2.08
CA ARG A 88 -2.14 7.14 2.32
C ARG A 88 -3.18 8.26 2.23
N GLN A 89 -2.89 9.41 2.82
CA GLN A 89 -3.76 10.58 2.74
C GLN A 89 -3.86 11.14 1.31
N ALA A 90 -2.78 11.10 0.53
CA ALA A 90 -2.75 11.57 -0.84
C ALA A 90 -3.48 10.63 -1.82
N PHE A 91 -3.39 9.32 -1.60
CA PHE A 91 -4.02 8.32 -2.46
C PHE A 91 -5.53 8.22 -2.27
N TYR A 92 -6.02 8.33 -1.03
CA TYR A 92 -7.44 8.17 -0.73
C TYR A 92 -8.38 8.96 -1.66
N PRO A 93 -8.25 10.29 -1.84
CA PRO A 93 -9.16 11.06 -2.70
C PRO A 93 -9.05 10.69 -4.18
N ARG A 94 -7.95 10.06 -4.61
CA ARG A 94 -7.73 9.63 -5.99
C ARG A 94 -8.31 8.25 -6.28
N LEU A 95 -8.27 7.35 -5.30
CA LEU A 95 -8.83 6.00 -5.41
C LEU A 95 -10.33 5.96 -5.11
N LEU A 96 -10.85 6.93 -4.35
CA LEU A 96 -12.25 6.99 -3.94
C LEU A 96 -13.24 7.01 -5.13
N PRO A 97 -13.06 7.82 -6.18
CA PRO A 97 -13.95 7.81 -7.35
C PRO A 97 -13.99 6.44 -8.04
N ILE A 98 -12.83 5.79 -8.18
CA ILE A 98 -12.70 4.45 -8.77
C ILE A 98 -13.46 3.43 -7.93
N ALA A 99 -13.25 3.44 -6.61
CA ALA A 99 -13.93 2.54 -5.68
C ALA A 99 -15.46 2.73 -5.68
N ARG A 100 -15.94 3.97 -5.81
CA ARG A 100 -17.38 4.29 -5.91
C ARG A 100 -17.97 3.84 -7.24
N ASP A 101 -17.27 4.07 -8.35
CA ASP A 101 -17.69 3.61 -9.68
C ASP A 101 -17.79 2.09 -9.75
N TRP A 102 -16.78 1.37 -9.27
CA TRP A 102 -16.80 -0.11 -9.22
C TRP A 102 -17.96 -0.63 -8.38
N ALA A 103 -18.23 -0.01 -7.24
CA ALA A 103 -19.35 -0.40 -6.40
C ALA A 103 -20.71 -0.18 -7.05
N ALA A 104 -20.88 0.91 -7.81
CA ALA A 104 -22.10 1.16 -8.57
C ALA A 104 -22.28 0.10 -9.67
N LYS A 105 -21.21 -0.23 -10.41
CA LYS A 105 -21.21 -1.28 -11.45
C LYS A 105 -21.51 -2.67 -10.91
N LEU A 106 -21.12 -2.95 -9.66
CA LEU A 106 -21.31 -4.25 -8.99
C LEU A 106 -22.57 -4.33 -8.13
N ASP A 107 -23.42 -3.30 -8.13
CA ASP A 107 -24.61 -3.18 -7.28
C ASP A 107 -24.32 -3.44 -5.79
N GLN A 108 -23.17 -2.91 -5.33
CA GLN A 108 -22.68 -3.03 -3.95
C GLN A 108 -22.43 -1.64 -3.34
N PRO A 109 -23.49 -0.81 -3.16
CA PRO A 109 -23.34 0.50 -2.58
C PRO A 109 -22.93 0.38 -1.10
N ALA A 110 -21.64 0.50 -0.83
CA ALA A 110 -21.09 0.62 0.51
C ALA A 110 -20.79 2.11 0.81
N PRO A 111 -20.98 2.57 2.06
CA PRO A 111 -20.60 3.92 2.43
C PRO A 111 -19.10 4.08 2.25
N ARG A 112 -18.70 5.02 1.40
CA ARG A 112 -17.30 5.46 1.26
C ARG A 112 -17.30 6.96 1.43
N PRO A 113 -16.85 7.50 2.57
CA PRO A 113 -16.93 8.92 2.86
C PRO A 113 -15.90 9.73 2.05
N ASP A 114 -16.07 11.05 2.00
CA ASP A 114 -15.18 11.92 1.20
C ASP A 114 -13.78 12.09 1.80
N SER A 115 -13.57 11.70 3.07
CA SER A 115 -12.28 11.80 3.74
C SER A 115 -11.77 10.46 4.29
N LEU A 116 -10.44 10.29 4.26
CA LEU A 116 -9.77 9.14 4.89
C LEU A 116 -10.03 9.09 6.40
N GLN A 117 -10.12 10.26 7.06
CA GLN A 117 -10.34 10.33 8.50
C GLN A 117 -11.73 9.79 8.87
N GLU A 118 -12.75 10.15 8.10
CA GLU A 118 -14.11 9.63 8.31
C GLU A 118 -14.18 8.13 8.01
N TRP A 119 -13.50 7.67 6.95
CA TRP A 119 -13.39 6.23 6.65
C TRP A 119 -12.78 5.45 7.81
N LEU A 120 -11.70 5.97 8.39
CA LEU A 120 -11.05 5.40 9.56
C LEU A 120 -11.94 5.39 10.80
N THR A 121 -12.67 6.49 11.07
CA THR A 121 -13.62 6.56 12.18
C THR A 121 -14.70 5.48 12.03
N MET A 122 -15.30 5.38 10.85
CA MET A 122 -16.30 4.34 10.58
C MET A 122 -15.72 2.94 10.78
N CYS A 123 -14.48 2.67 10.32
CA CYS A 123 -13.81 1.38 10.53
C CYS A 123 -13.68 1.07 12.03
N HIS A 124 -13.28 2.06 12.83
CA HIS A 124 -13.15 1.90 14.28
C HIS A 124 -14.50 1.64 14.96
N GLU A 125 -15.56 2.35 14.54
CA GLU A 125 -16.94 2.14 15.03
C GLU A 125 -17.48 0.76 14.68
N ALA A 126 -17.06 0.21 13.54
CA ALA A 126 -17.34 -1.18 13.13
C ALA A 126 -16.45 -2.23 13.83
N GLY A 127 -15.60 -1.82 14.80
CA GLY A 127 -14.71 -2.73 15.53
C GLY A 127 -13.40 -3.08 14.80
N GLN A 128 -13.12 -2.47 13.65
CA GLN A 128 -11.89 -2.65 12.88
C GLN A 128 -10.81 -1.64 13.28
N ALA A 129 -10.37 -1.69 14.53
CA ALA A 129 -9.40 -0.74 15.10
C ALA A 129 -7.93 -1.17 14.97
N LYS A 130 -7.59 -2.02 14.00
CA LYS A 130 -6.20 -2.46 13.79
C LYS A 130 -5.63 -1.78 12.55
N SER A 131 -4.43 -1.21 12.64
CA SER A 131 -3.66 -0.80 11.46
C SER A 131 -3.47 -1.99 10.51
N ALA A 132 -3.68 -1.74 9.23
CA ALA A 132 -3.67 -2.75 8.16
C ALA A 132 -2.47 -2.59 7.21
N GLN A 133 -1.67 -1.54 7.42
CA GLN A 133 -0.47 -1.20 6.67
C GLN A 133 0.63 -2.19 7.04
N ILE A 134 1.24 -2.79 6.02
CA ILE A 134 2.28 -3.81 6.18
C ILE A 134 3.60 -3.39 5.56
N LEU A 135 4.67 -3.84 6.19
CA LEU A 135 6.01 -3.89 5.59
C LEU A 135 6.42 -5.34 5.41
N LEU A 136 6.78 -5.68 4.19
CA LEU A 136 7.09 -7.04 3.75
C LEU A 136 8.54 -7.08 3.27
N ARG A 137 9.25 -8.14 3.63
CA ARG A 137 10.63 -8.38 3.19
C ARG A 137 10.72 -9.78 2.59
N TYR A 138 11.27 -9.83 1.38
CA TYR A 138 11.59 -11.08 0.70
C TYR A 138 13.08 -11.34 0.68
N GLY A 139 13.47 -12.54 1.09
CA GLY A 139 14.75 -13.15 0.79
C GLY A 139 14.75 -13.86 -0.56
N THR A 140 15.87 -14.49 -0.88
CA THR A 140 16.03 -15.19 -2.16
C THR A 140 15.23 -16.47 -2.23
N GLY A 141 14.42 -16.60 -3.27
CA GLY A 141 13.48 -17.71 -3.45
C GLY A 141 12.16 -17.55 -2.68
N ASP A 142 11.98 -16.47 -1.93
CA ASP A 142 10.70 -16.15 -1.32
C ASP A 142 9.66 -15.77 -2.37
N TRP A 143 8.38 -15.99 -2.03
CA TRP A 143 7.27 -15.80 -2.94
C TRP A 143 5.99 -15.48 -2.17
N ASN A 144 5.06 -14.79 -2.82
CA ASN A 144 3.72 -14.57 -2.31
C ASN A 144 2.72 -15.45 -3.06
N ALA A 145 1.93 -16.23 -2.34
CA ALA A 145 0.76 -16.88 -2.91
C ALA A 145 -0.31 -15.83 -3.22
N LEU A 146 -1.10 -16.07 -4.26
CA LEU A 146 -2.34 -15.30 -4.43
C LEU A 146 -3.26 -15.56 -3.24
N HIS A 147 -3.57 -14.52 -2.49
CA HIS A 147 -4.48 -14.58 -1.37
C HIS A 147 -5.23 -13.26 -1.22
N ARG A 148 -6.35 -13.30 -0.50
CA ARG A 148 -7.10 -12.11 -0.08
C ARG A 148 -6.77 -11.84 1.37
N ASP A 149 -6.09 -10.72 1.61
CA ASP A 149 -5.77 -10.25 2.95
C ASP A 149 -6.80 -9.18 3.34
N VAL A 150 -7.81 -9.60 4.08
CA VAL A 150 -9.06 -8.88 4.33
C VAL A 150 -9.30 -8.85 5.85
N PHE A 151 -9.53 -7.66 6.41
CA PHE A 151 -9.79 -7.47 7.84
C PHE A 151 -11.11 -6.77 8.07
N GLY A 152 -12.06 -7.50 8.66
CA GLY A 152 -13.39 -7.00 8.97
C GLY A 152 -14.28 -6.78 7.74
N ASP A 153 -15.41 -6.12 7.95
CA ASP A 153 -16.50 -5.99 7.00
C ASP A 153 -16.36 -4.74 6.11
N MET A 154 -15.70 -3.71 6.62
CA MET A 154 -15.45 -2.46 5.91
C MET A 154 -14.16 -2.57 5.10
N LEU A 155 -14.31 -2.76 3.78
CA LEU A 155 -13.21 -3.03 2.87
C LEU A 155 -13.05 -1.92 1.84
N PHE A 156 -11.83 -1.41 1.72
CA PHE A 156 -11.44 -0.60 0.59
C PHE A 156 -10.98 -1.53 -0.55
N PRO A 157 -11.56 -1.43 -1.77
CA PRO A 157 -11.38 -2.45 -2.81
C PRO A 157 -10.05 -2.36 -3.56
N LEU A 158 -9.26 -1.31 -3.31
CA LEU A 158 -8.02 -1.00 -4.01
C LEU A 158 -6.85 -1.01 -3.03
N GLN A 159 -5.68 -1.37 -3.53
CA GLN A 159 -4.47 -1.48 -2.71
C GLN A 159 -3.30 -0.87 -3.44
N VAL A 160 -2.44 -0.18 -2.70
CA VAL A 160 -1.21 0.40 -3.25
C VAL A 160 -0.03 -0.36 -2.68
N VAL A 161 0.90 -0.76 -3.56
CA VAL A 161 2.15 -1.43 -3.18
C VAL A 161 3.32 -0.61 -3.71
N ILE A 162 4.26 -0.27 -2.83
CA ILE A 162 5.45 0.49 -3.16
C ILE A 162 6.68 -0.38 -2.91
N GLY A 163 7.44 -0.64 -3.97
CA GLY A 163 8.76 -1.26 -3.86
C GLY A 163 9.76 -0.27 -3.26
N LEU A 164 10.37 -0.64 -2.13
CA LEU A 164 11.31 0.21 -1.40
C LEU A 164 12.77 -0.02 -1.83
N ASN A 165 13.06 -1.15 -2.45
CA ASN A 165 14.37 -1.46 -2.99
C ASN A 165 14.26 -1.77 -4.48
N ALA A 166 15.32 -1.45 -5.23
CA ALA A 166 15.44 -1.96 -6.59
C ALA A 166 15.45 -3.50 -6.53
N PRO A 167 14.70 -4.20 -7.40
CA PRO A 167 14.88 -5.63 -7.54
C PRO A 167 16.34 -5.86 -7.93
N ALA A 168 17.09 -6.57 -7.08
CA ALA A 168 18.44 -6.99 -7.43
C ALA A 168 18.35 -7.74 -8.78
N ALA A 169 19.29 -7.47 -9.69
CA ALA A 169 19.42 -8.23 -10.92
C ALA A 169 19.69 -9.68 -10.51
N ARG A 170 18.61 -10.48 -10.44
CA ARG A 170 18.49 -11.71 -9.65
C ARG A 170 18.52 -11.46 -8.14
N ALA A 171 17.51 -12.03 -7.49
CA ALA A 171 17.10 -11.86 -6.10
C ALA A 171 18.25 -11.65 -5.11
N ASP A 172 18.08 -10.65 -4.23
CA ASP A 172 18.55 -10.56 -2.84
C ASP A 172 17.98 -9.23 -2.25
N ASN A 173 16.89 -9.31 -1.48
CA ASN A 173 16.28 -8.24 -0.64
C ASN A 173 15.32 -7.22 -1.28
N GLY A 174 14.10 -7.66 -1.61
CA GLY A 174 12.98 -6.78 -1.97
C GLY A 174 12.14 -6.41 -0.75
N GLY A 175 12.19 -5.16 -0.29
CA GLY A 175 11.23 -4.60 0.66
C GLY A 175 10.03 -4.03 -0.08
N GLN A 176 8.80 -4.40 0.29
CA GLN A 176 7.57 -3.81 -0.25
C GLN A 176 6.71 -3.26 0.91
N ALA A 177 6.23 -2.03 0.78
CA ALA A 177 5.24 -1.45 1.68
C ALA A 177 3.87 -1.46 1.00
N ARG A 178 2.83 -1.87 1.72
CA ARG A 178 1.44 -1.78 1.26
C ARG A 178 0.73 -0.66 2.00
N LEU A 179 0.08 0.21 1.25
CA LEU A 179 -0.75 1.30 1.74
C LEU A 179 -2.21 0.98 1.40
N ASP A 180 -3.06 1.02 2.41
CA ASP A 180 -4.51 0.86 2.34
C ASP A 180 -5.20 1.94 3.17
#